data_AF-A0A8T2UJA1-F1
#
_entry.id   AF-A0A8T2UJA1-F1
#
_cell.length_a   1.000
_cell.length_b   1.000
_cell.length_c   1.000
_cell.angle_alpha   90.00
_cell.angle_beta   90.00
_cell.angle_gamma   90.00
#
_symmetry.space_group_name_H-M   'P 1'
#
loop_
_entity.id
_entity.type
_entity.pdbx_description
1 polymer ?
#
loop_
_entity_poly.entity_id
_entity_poly.type
_entity_poly.pdbx_seq_one_letter_code
_entity_poly.pdbx_strand_id
1 'polypeptide(L)'
;MKAHNLLNIVQRQQTLLYDSDEQKQQLLIITPTFARTFQALHLTCLIHTLRNVPFPLTWIVVEADGLSNETADLLAHSQLPFHHLTFSERMPAPFDQRWQLEIRLRIEGLRFIRTNRLDGIVLFVDDSNTYSLDFFKEAQRTKWMGGFSIGLLPDFGGEEGKSSTIMPVLHLQGPVCDASGQISGWYTPFKVRNDLHISDQSALDWAGFSLNAKLLWEGFESPAGFIKWNRLFQEKPNLFVSPLNFVRNYTLVQPLGDCGCSILLWRSRVEARADSKFPSRWEINPGLEIVVPSKRTPWVDHHLQRHRSTRHSDLTDLNQKHRGRVRRKLKVPV
;
A
#
# COMPACT_ATOMS: atom_id res chain seq x y z
N MET A 1 12.61 -32.98 5.71
CA MET A 1 11.49 -32.09 5.34
C MET A 1 11.42 -30.96 6.36
N LYS A 2 11.38 -29.68 5.93
CA LYS A 2 11.36 -28.52 6.84
C LYS A 2 9.94 -28.31 7.39
N ALA A 3 9.80 -27.98 8.67
CA ALA A 3 8.51 -27.79 9.36
C ALA A 3 7.53 -26.87 8.62
N HIS A 4 8.05 -25.88 7.89
CA HIS A 4 7.25 -24.98 7.04
C HIS A 4 6.43 -25.72 5.97
N ASN A 5 6.97 -26.78 5.35
CA ASN A 5 6.23 -27.55 4.36
C ASN A 5 5.07 -28.33 5.01
N LEU A 6 5.27 -28.87 6.22
CA LEU A 6 4.21 -29.56 6.95
C LEU A 6 3.11 -28.57 7.38
N LEU A 7 3.47 -27.37 7.84
CA LEU A 7 2.51 -26.31 8.15
C LEU A 7 1.69 -25.89 6.93
N ASN A 8 2.32 -25.67 5.77
CA ASN A 8 1.59 -25.35 4.54
C ASN A 8 0.66 -26.48 4.10
N ILE A 9 1.08 -27.74 4.25
CA ILE A 9 0.24 -28.91 3.95
C ILE A 9 -0.96 -28.95 4.91
N VAL A 10 -0.75 -28.78 6.21
CA VAL A 10 -1.81 -28.81 7.22
C VAL A 10 -2.79 -27.66 7.02
N GLN A 11 -2.31 -26.44 6.77
CA GLN A 11 -3.16 -25.29 6.48
C GLN A 11 -4.00 -25.52 5.22
N ARG A 12 -3.38 -26.04 4.16
CA ARG A 12 -4.09 -26.36 2.90
C ARG A 12 -5.14 -27.46 3.11
N GLN A 13 -4.83 -28.50 3.89
CA GLN A 13 -5.78 -29.56 4.23
C GLN A 13 -6.92 -29.04 5.11
N GLN A 14 -6.64 -28.16 6.08
CA GLN A 14 -7.67 -27.51 6.88
C GLN A 14 -8.57 -26.63 6.00
N THR A 15 -8.01 -25.85 5.08
CA THR A 15 -8.81 -25.06 4.13
C THR A 15 -9.69 -25.96 3.26
N LEU A 16 -9.18 -27.09 2.76
CA LEU A 16 -9.97 -28.03 1.94
C LEU A 16 -11.06 -28.76 2.75
N LEU A 17 -10.83 -29.02 4.03
CA LEU A 17 -11.77 -29.73 4.89
C LEU A 17 -12.86 -28.83 5.49
N TYR A 18 -12.55 -27.54 5.71
CA TYR A 18 -13.43 -26.62 6.42
C TYR A 18 -14.03 -25.50 5.56
N ASP A 19 -13.42 -25.12 4.42
CA ASP A 19 -14.07 -24.24 3.44
C ASP A 19 -14.73 -25.10 2.37
N SER A 20 -16.06 -25.05 2.30
CA SER A 20 -16.86 -25.72 1.27
C SER A 20 -16.36 -25.39 -0.13
N ASP A 21 -16.49 -26.38 -1.03
CA ASP A 21 -16.05 -26.49 -2.43
C ASP A 21 -16.60 -25.40 -3.40
N GLU A 22 -16.90 -24.19 -2.91
CA GLU A 22 -17.13 -23.03 -3.75
C GLU A 22 -15.80 -22.62 -4.39
N GLN A 23 -15.82 -22.52 -5.72
CA GLN A 23 -14.72 -22.06 -6.55
C GLN A 23 -14.36 -20.62 -6.14
N LYS A 24 -13.43 -20.49 -5.18
CA LYS A 24 -12.98 -19.21 -4.62
C LYS A 24 -12.56 -18.29 -5.76
N GLN A 25 -13.22 -17.13 -5.84
CA GLN A 25 -13.05 -16.21 -6.94
C GLN A 25 -11.68 -15.54 -6.86
N GLN A 26 -11.13 -15.19 -8.03
CA GLN A 26 -9.94 -14.37 -8.10
C GLN A 26 -10.19 -13.01 -7.44
N LEU A 27 -9.22 -12.53 -6.66
CA LEU A 27 -9.22 -11.18 -6.11
C LEU A 27 -8.46 -10.23 -7.05
N LEU A 28 -9.09 -9.13 -7.44
CA LEU A 28 -8.49 -8.06 -8.24
C LEU A 28 -8.18 -6.89 -7.33
N ILE A 29 -6.91 -6.76 -6.95
CA ILE A 29 -6.48 -5.80 -5.93
C ILE A 29 -6.07 -4.49 -6.62
N ILE A 30 -6.82 -3.42 -6.46
CA ILE A 30 -6.45 -2.09 -6.97
C ILE A 30 -5.72 -1.32 -5.87
N THR A 31 -4.47 -0.94 -6.13
CA THR A 31 -3.65 -0.15 -5.21
C THR A 31 -3.19 1.14 -5.88
N PRO A 32 -3.76 2.31 -5.51
CA PRO A 32 -3.17 3.59 -5.89
C PRO A 32 -1.87 3.82 -5.12
N THR A 33 -0.84 4.31 -5.80
CA THR A 33 0.44 4.67 -5.17
C THR A 33 1.09 5.87 -5.87
N PHE A 34 2.11 6.44 -5.23
CA PHE A 34 2.91 7.54 -5.79
C PHE A 34 4.25 7.65 -5.05
N ALA A 35 5.23 8.23 -5.73
CA ALA A 35 6.55 8.48 -5.19
C ALA A 35 6.50 9.35 -3.92
N ARG A 36 6.85 8.73 -2.78
CA ARG A 36 6.99 9.41 -1.49
C ARG A 36 7.89 8.65 -0.54
N THR A 37 8.30 9.31 0.53
CA THR A 37 9.27 8.81 1.50
C THR A 37 8.95 7.41 2.05
N PHE A 38 7.69 7.13 2.36
CA PHE A 38 7.27 5.82 2.89
C PHE A 38 6.67 4.88 1.83
N GLN A 39 6.75 5.21 0.53
CA GLN A 39 6.18 4.35 -0.53
C GLN A 39 6.73 2.93 -0.48
N ALA A 40 8.06 2.77 -0.49
CA ALA A 40 8.69 1.45 -0.48
C ALA A 40 8.38 0.67 0.80
N LEU A 41 8.29 1.35 1.94
CA LEU A 41 7.89 0.76 3.22
C LEU A 41 6.46 0.20 3.13
N HIS A 42 5.51 1.04 2.72
CA HIS A 42 4.09 0.71 2.60
C HIS A 42 3.86 -0.44 1.61
N LEU A 43 4.45 -0.37 0.41
CA LEU A 43 4.34 -1.44 -0.58
C LEU A 43 5.01 -2.75 -0.11
N THR A 44 6.12 -2.68 0.62
CA THR A 44 6.75 -3.90 1.18
C THR A 44 5.84 -4.59 2.19
N CYS A 45 5.24 -3.82 3.12
CA CYS A 45 4.26 -4.35 4.08
C CYS A 45 3.05 -4.96 3.36
N LEU A 46 2.54 -4.28 2.32
CA LEU A 46 1.43 -4.78 1.54
C LEU A 46 1.78 -6.07 0.77
N ILE A 47 2.96 -6.16 0.16
CA ILE A 47 3.45 -7.39 -0.49
C ILE A 47 3.42 -8.56 0.49
N HIS A 48 3.92 -8.36 1.71
CA HIS A 48 3.93 -9.41 2.72
C HIS A 48 2.52 -9.85 3.09
N THR A 49 1.58 -8.92 3.22
CA THR A 49 0.16 -9.26 3.45
C THR A 49 -0.43 -10.05 2.28
N LEU A 50 -0.29 -9.54 1.04
CA LEU A 50 -0.87 -10.16 -0.16
C LEU A 50 -0.29 -11.55 -0.45
N ARG A 51 1.00 -11.79 -0.18
CA ARG A 51 1.62 -13.12 -0.32
C ARG A 51 1.04 -14.18 0.61
N ASN A 52 0.41 -13.77 1.71
CA ASN A 52 -0.24 -14.67 2.66
C ASN A 52 -1.73 -14.87 2.36
N VAL A 53 -2.29 -14.21 1.35
CA VAL A 53 -3.68 -14.38 0.94
C VAL A 53 -3.83 -15.75 0.25
N PRO A 54 -4.73 -16.64 0.72
CA PRO A 54 -4.82 -18.01 0.22
C PRO A 54 -5.63 -18.16 -1.07
N PHE A 55 -6.00 -17.04 -1.71
CA PHE A 55 -6.84 -16.99 -2.90
C PHE A 55 -6.03 -16.56 -4.12
N PRO A 56 -6.40 -16.99 -5.34
CA PRO A 56 -5.84 -16.42 -6.56
C PRO A 56 -6.04 -14.90 -6.55
N LEU A 57 -4.97 -14.14 -6.77
CA LEU A 57 -5.03 -12.69 -6.79
C LEU A 57 -4.22 -12.13 -7.95
N THR A 58 -4.74 -11.05 -8.53
CA THR A 58 -4.03 -10.20 -9.50
C THR A 58 -3.94 -8.79 -8.93
N TRP A 59 -2.73 -8.27 -8.80
CA TRP A 59 -2.45 -6.99 -8.19
C TRP A 59 -2.30 -5.88 -9.24
N ILE A 60 -3.19 -4.91 -9.23
CA ILE A 60 -3.24 -3.79 -10.18
C ILE A 60 -2.75 -2.54 -9.44
N VAL A 61 -1.49 -2.17 -9.69
CA VAL A 61 -0.84 -1.02 -9.06
C VAL A 61 -0.92 0.16 -10.01
N VAL A 62 -1.52 1.26 -9.56
CA VAL A 62 -1.67 2.49 -10.36
C VAL A 62 -0.80 3.58 -9.75
N GLU A 63 0.33 3.88 -10.40
CA GLU A 63 1.32 4.85 -9.93
C GLU A 63 1.11 6.23 -10.56
N ALA A 64 1.03 7.27 -9.72
CA ALA A 64 1.02 8.66 -10.16
C ALA A 64 2.43 9.17 -10.51
N ASP A 65 2.52 10.19 -11.35
CA ASP A 65 3.77 10.82 -11.83
C ASP A 65 4.63 9.92 -12.76
N GLY A 66 4.03 8.89 -13.36
CA GLY A 66 4.69 7.98 -14.32
C GLY A 66 5.30 6.71 -13.70
N LEU A 67 5.95 5.88 -14.53
CA LEU A 67 6.63 4.67 -14.04
C LEU A 67 7.91 5.04 -13.30
N SER A 68 8.05 4.56 -12.07
CA SER A 68 9.35 4.54 -11.38
C SER A 68 10.00 3.17 -11.50
N ASN A 69 11.32 3.15 -11.70
CA ASN A 69 12.10 1.90 -11.69
C ASN A 69 12.08 1.27 -10.30
N GLU A 70 12.02 2.09 -9.26
CA GLU A 70 11.97 1.67 -7.86
C GLU A 70 10.70 0.87 -7.56
N THR A 71 9.53 1.36 -8.00
CA THR A 71 8.26 0.62 -7.86
C THR A 71 8.29 -0.63 -8.73
N ALA A 72 8.72 -0.54 -9.99
CA ALA A 72 8.79 -1.70 -10.89
C ALA A 72 9.67 -2.82 -10.33
N ASP A 73 10.84 -2.48 -9.79
CA ASP A 73 11.74 -3.42 -9.12
C ASP A 73 11.04 -4.07 -7.92
N LEU A 74 10.38 -3.28 -7.06
CA LEU A 74 9.70 -3.79 -5.87
C LEU A 74 8.55 -4.75 -6.23
N LEU A 75 7.78 -4.43 -7.28
CA LEU A 75 6.72 -5.30 -7.79
C LEU A 75 7.28 -6.59 -8.39
N ALA A 76 8.38 -6.52 -9.14
CA ALA A 76 9.04 -7.71 -9.70
C ALA A 76 9.51 -8.68 -8.60
N HIS A 77 10.02 -8.16 -7.47
CA HIS A 77 10.43 -8.98 -6.33
C HIS A 77 9.26 -9.53 -5.49
N SER A 78 8.04 -9.00 -5.68
CA SER A 78 6.87 -9.43 -4.92
C SER A 78 6.50 -10.90 -5.15
N GLN A 79 6.80 -11.43 -6.35
CA GLN A 79 6.37 -12.76 -6.83
C GLN A 79 4.84 -12.93 -6.91
N LEU A 80 4.10 -11.81 -6.92
CA LEU A 80 2.65 -11.80 -7.14
C LEU A 80 2.35 -11.53 -8.62
N PRO A 81 1.25 -12.06 -9.20
CA PRO A 81 0.78 -11.61 -10.50
C PRO A 81 0.39 -10.13 -10.40
N PHE A 82 1.02 -9.25 -11.19
CA PHE A 82 0.73 -7.82 -11.13
C PHE A 82 0.63 -7.15 -12.50
N HIS A 83 -0.09 -6.02 -12.52
CA HIS A 83 -0.10 -5.03 -13.59
C HIS A 83 0.31 -3.68 -13.01
N HIS A 84 1.37 -3.09 -13.56
CA HIS A 84 1.85 -1.77 -13.17
C HIS A 84 1.36 -0.74 -14.20
N LEU A 85 0.38 0.06 -13.78
CA LEU A 85 -0.25 1.10 -14.59
C LEU A 85 0.30 2.48 -14.19
N THR A 86 0.30 3.41 -15.14
CA THR A 86 0.73 4.78 -14.92
C THR A 86 -0.42 5.77 -15.01
N PHE A 87 -0.31 6.82 -14.22
CA PHE A 87 -1.11 8.02 -14.35
C PHE A 87 -0.21 9.25 -14.46
N SER A 88 -0.40 10.04 -15.51
CA SER A 88 0.51 11.15 -15.85
C SER A 88 0.45 12.33 -14.90
N GLU A 89 -0.61 12.46 -14.11
CA GLU A 89 -0.73 13.56 -13.16
C GLU A 89 0.10 13.30 -11.90
N ARG A 90 0.82 14.33 -11.47
CA ARG A 90 1.61 14.32 -10.25
C ARG A 90 0.72 14.44 -9.01
N MET A 91 1.08 13.72 -7.94
CA MET A 91 0.40 13.84 -6.66
C MET A 91 0.53 15.26 -6.08
N PRO A 92 -0.58 15.93 -5.71
CA PRO A 92 -0.53 17.24 -5.08
C PRO A 92 0.28 17.22 -3.78
N ALA A 93 1.08 18.27 -3.56
CA ALA A 93 1.81 18.43 -2.30
C ALA A 93 0.84 18.58 -1.10
N PRO A 94 -0.22 19.42 -1.17
CA PRO A 94 -1.22 19.54 -0.09
C PRO A 94 -2.03 18.26 0.08
N PHE A 95 -2.12 17.77 1.32
CA PHE A 95 -2.76 16.50 1.65
C PHE A 95 -4.27 16.50 1.38
N ASP A 96 -4.92 17.64 1.61
CA ASP A 96 -6.35 17.90 1.39
C ASP A 96 -6.77 17.80 -0.08
N GLN A 97 -5.81 17.78 -1.02
CA GLN A 97 -6.06 17.64 -2.45
C GLN A 97 -5.69 16.24 -2.99
N ARG A 98 -4.93 15.44 -2.23
CA ARG A 98 -4.46 14.11 -2.68
C ARG A 98 -5.60 13.14 -2.91
N TRP A 99 -6.62 13.17 -2.05
CA TRP A 99 -7.75 12.23 -2.13
C TRP A 99 -8.47 12.27 -3.49
N GLN A 100 -8.53 13.42 -4.16
CA GLN A 100 -9.12 13.55 -5.50
C GLN A 100 -8.31 12.81 -6.55
N LEU A 101 -6.98 12.88 -6.48
CA LEU A 101 -6.12 12.13 -7.38
C LEU A 101 -6.15 10.64 -7.05
N GLU A 102 -6.13 10.25 -5.78
CA GLU A 102 -6.25 8.84 -5.37
C GLU A 102 -7.53 8.19 -5.91
N ILE A 103 -8.67 8.89 -5.89
CA ILE A 103 -9.92 8.41 -6.51
C ILE A 103 -9.73 8.18 -8.01
N ARG A 104 -9.09 9.12 -8.71
CA ARG A 104 -8.80 8.96 -10.15
C ARG A 104 -7.92 7.75 -10.43
N LEU A 105 -6.88 7.52 -9.63
CA LEU A 105 -6.04 6.32 -9.73
C LEU A 105 -6.86 5.03 -9.56
N ARG A 106 -7.79 4.99 -8.59
CA ARG A 106 -8.71 3.85 -8.41
C ARG A 106 -9.63 3.64 -9.62
N ILE A 107 -10.16 4.72 -10.19
CA ILE A 107 -11.00 4.68 -11.41
C ILE A 107 -10.19 4.16 -12.61
N GLU A 108 -8.93 4.53 -12.76
CA GLU A 108 -8.07 3.97 -13.82
C GLU A 108 -7.85 2.46 -13.65
N GLY A 109 -7.68 1.99 -12.42
CA GLY A 109 -7.66 0.55 -12.13
C GLY A 109 -8.96 -0.15 -12.57
N LEU A 110 -10.11 0.46 -12.28
CA LEU A 110 -11.42 -0.06 -12.74
C LEU A 110 -11.53 -0.04 -14.28
N ARG A 111 -11.01 0.99 -14.94
CA ARG A 111 -10.99 1.09 -16.41
C ARG A 111 -10.17 -0.03 -17.01
N PHE A 112 -9.02 -0.35 -16.41
CA PHE A 112 -8.18 -1.46 -16.82
C PHE A 112 -8.90 -2.81 -16.67
N ILE A 113 -9.55 -3.07 -15.53
CA ILE A 113 -10.34 -4.28 -15.30
C ILE A 113 -11.45 -4.43 -16.35
N ARG A 114 -12.19 -3.36 -16.61
CA ARG A 114 -13.26 -3.34 -17.62
C ARG A 114 -12.73 -3.63 -19.02
N THR A 115 -11.67 -2.94 -19.43
CA THR A 115 -11.10 -3.04 -20.79
C THR A 115 -10.59 -4.44 -21.07
N ASN A 116 -9.94 -5.07 -20.08
CA ASN A 116 -9.39 -6.41 -20.20
C ASN A 116 -10.40 -7.51 -19.82
N ARG A 117 -11.64 -7.14 -19.43
CA ARG A 117 -12.70 -8.06 -18.97
C ARG A 117 -12.21 -9.05 -17.92
N LEU A 118 -11.43 -8.57 -16.95
CA LEU A 118 -10.97 -9.42 -15.86
C LEU A 118 -12.18 -9.83 -15.00
N ASP A 119 -12.26 -11.12 -14.65
CA ASP A 119 -13.29 -11.67 -13.76
C ASP A 119 -12.72 -11.87 -12.35
N GLY A 120 -13.54 -11.57 -11.35
CA GLY A 120 -13.15 -11.63 -9.95
C GLY A 120 -13.81 -10.58 -9.08
N ILE A 121 -13.40 -10.57 -7.81
CA ILE A 121 -13.84 -9.60 -6.80
C ILE A 121 -12.80 -8.50 -6.71
N VAL A 122 -13.20 -7.28 -7.03
CA VAL A 122 -12.39 -6.08 -6.95
C VAL A 122 -12.35 -5.58 -5.52
N LEU A 123 -11.14 -5.31 -5.03
CA LEU A 123 -10.87 -4.71 -3.72
C LEU A 123 -10.00 -3.47 -3.91
N PHE A 124 -10.31 -2.39 -3.19
CA PHE A 124 -9.47 -1.20 -3.14
C PHE A 124 -8.55 -1.29 -1.93
N VAL A 125 -7.26 -1.49 -2.19
CA VAL A 125 -6.27 -1.79 -1.16
C VAL A 125 -5.17 -0.73 -1.25
N ASP A 126 -5.34 0.34 -0.48
CA ASP A 126 -4.36 1.44 -0.43
C ASP A 126 -3.07 0.95 0.22
N ASP A 127 -1.93 1.44 -0.27
CA ASP A 127 -0.61 0.97 0.15
C ASP A 127 -0.31 1.20 1.64
N SER A 128 -0.82 2.27 2.25
CA SER A 128 -0.55 2.63 3.64
C SER A 128 -1.49 2.01 4.68
N ASN A 129 -2.56 1.37 4.24
CA ASN A 129 -3.57 0.77 5.12
C ASN A 129 -3.13 -0.59 5.65
N THR A 130 -3.74 -1.02 6.76
CA THR A 130 -3.48 -2.34 7.37
C THR A 130 -4.68 -3.25 7.17
N TYR A 131 -4.43 -4.44 6.60
CA TYR A 131 -5.46 -5.41 6.25
C TYR A 131 -5.24 -6.73 7.02
N SER A 132 -6.31 -7.26 7.63
CA SER A 132 -6.30 -8.63 8.14
C SER A 132 -6.39 -9.63 6.99
N LEU A 133 -5.88 -10.86 7.15
CA LEU A 133 -6.12 -11.92 6.17
C LEU A 133 -7.61 -12.28 6.07
N ASP A 134 -8.37 -12.09 7.14
CA ASP A 134 -9.82 -12.34 7.16
C ASP A 134 -10.59 -11.32 6.32
N PHE A 135 -10.05 -10.13 6.06
CA PHE A 135 -10.62 -9.18 5.08
C PHE A 135 -10.78 -9.82 3.70
N PHE A 136 -9.72 -10.50 3.23
CA PHE A 136 -9.72 -11.15 1.93
C PHE A 136 -10.60 -12.39 1.89
N LYS A 137 -10.76 -13.09 3.02
CA LYS A 137 -11.70 -14.22 3.12
C LYS A 137 -13.14 -13.73 3.08
N GLU A 138 -13.44 -12.70 3.86
CA GLU A 138 -14.78 -12.14 3.93
C GLU A 138 -15.22 -11.52 2.59
N ALA A 139 -14.28 -10.93 1.86
CA ALA A 139 -14.50 -10.44 0.49
C ALA A 139 -15.02 -11.51 -0.47
N GLN A 140 -14.72 -12.79 -0.27
CA GLN A 140 -15.21 -13.88 -1.13
C GLN A 140 -16.73 -14.02 -1.10
N ARG A 141 -17.41 -13.50 -0.08
CA ARG A 141 -18.87 -13.54 0.05
C ARG A 141 -19.58 -12.52 -0.85
N THR A 142 -18.82 -11.65 -1.52
CA THR A 142 -19.33 -10.60 -2.40
C THR A 142 -19.90 -11.16 -3.69
N LYS A 143 -21.22 -11.13 -3.79
CA LYS A 143 -21.97 -11.45 -5.01
C LYS A 143 -21.94 -10.30 -6.00
N TRP A 144 -22.20 -9.08 -5.54
CA TRP A 144 -22.28 -7.89 -6.38
C TRP A 144 -21.49 -6.72 -5.80
N MET A 145 -21.83 -6.29 -4.60
CA MET A 145 -21.12 -5.25 -3.88
C MET A 145 -21.17 -5.57 -2.38
N GLY A 146 -20.04 -5.47 -1.71
CA GLY A 146 -19.92 -5.75 -0.28
C GLY A 146 -19.41 -4.52 0.48
N GLY A 147 -19.87 -4.35 1.72
CA GLY A 147 -19.52 -3.23 2.60
C GLY A 147 -18.83 -3.70 3.88
N PHE A 148 -17.68 -3.13 4.20
CA PHE A 148 -16.87 -3.45 5.37
C PHE A 148 -16.88 -2.32 6.42
N SER A 149 -16.63 -2.70 7.67
CA SER A 149 -16.23 -1.77 8.73
C SER A 149 -14.74 -1.46 8.65
N ILE A 150 -14.41 -0.18 8.85
CA ILE A 150 -13.08 0.40 8.76
C ILE A 150 -12.77 1.13 10.05
N GLY A 151 -11.68 0.74 10.71
CA GLY A 151 -11.10 1.53 11.77
C GLY A 151 -10.33 2.71 11.20
N LEU A 152 -10.59 3.92 11.68
CA LEU A 152 -9.92 5.13 11.23
C LEU A 152 -8.88 5.53 12.28
N LEU A 153 -7.59 5.50 11.93
CA LEU A 153 -6.59 6.09 12.81
C LEU A 153 -6.67 7.62 12.69
N PRO A 154 -6.63 8.37 13.81
CA PRO A 154 -6.56 9.82 13.76
C PRO A 154 -5.27 10.28 13.08
N ASP A 155 -5.36 11.31 12.25
CA ASP A 155 -4.21 11.93 11.60
C ASP A 155 -3.35 12.62 12.68
N PHE A 156 -2.23 12.01 13.08
CA PHE A 156 -1.31 12.52 14.11
C PHE A 156 -0.57 13.82 13.70
N GLY A 157 -0.95 14.46 12.60
CA GLY A 157 -0.34 15.68 12.05
C GLY A 157 -1.19 16.94 12.18
N GLY A 158 -2.40 16.87 12.75
CA GLY A 158 -3.28 18.02 12.98
C GLY A 158 -3.05 18.64 14.36
N GLU A 159 -2.85 19.95 14.38
CA GLU A 159 -2.53 20.82 15.53
C GLU A 159 -3.01 20.31 16.89
N GLU A 160 -2.06 20.11 17.80
CA GLU A 160 -2.31 20.03 19.23
C GLU A 160 -3.04 21.30 19.67
N GLY A 161 -4.25 21.15 20.20
CA GLY A 161 -4.85 22.19 21.02
C GLY A 161 -6.21 22.71 20.55
N LYS A 162 -7.23 21.86 20.53
CA LYS A 162 -8.57 22.28 20.97
C LYS A 162 -9.17 21.21 21.86
N SER A 163 -9.02 21.42 23.17
CA SER A 163 -9.82 20.76 24.19
C SER A 163 -11.30 21.01 23.89
N SER A 164 -12.04 19.94 23.59
CA SER A 164 -13.50 19.93 23.62
C SER A 164 -13.97 18.56 24.07
N THR A 165 -14.49 18.51 25.29
CA THR A 165 -15.44 17.55 25.84
C THR A 165 -15.23 16.07 25.47
N ILE A 166 -14.73 15.30 26.43
CA ILE A 166 -14.43 13.87 26.37
C ILE A 166 -15.73 13.06 26.17
N MET A 167 -16.20 12.97 24.93
CA MET A 167 -16.97 11.83 24.46
C MET A 167 -15.99 10.97 23.66
N PRO A 168 -15.84 9.66 23.95
CA PRO A 168 -15.02 8.79 23.11
C PRO A 168 -15.64 8.75 21.71
N VAL A 169 -15.04 9.47 20.76
CA VAL A 169 -15.45 9.41 19.36
C VAL A 169 -15.03 8.04 18.85
N LEU A 170 -16.01 7.21 18.49
CA LEU A 170 -15.73 5.97 17.81
C LEU A 170 -15.22 6.31 16.41
N HIS A 171 -13.91 6.24 16.20
CA HIS A 171 -13.26 6.44 14.90
C HIS A 171 -13.46 5.21 14.00
N LEU A 172 -14.71 4.86 13.74
CA LEU A 172 -15.12 3.74 12.91
C LEU A 172 -16.02 4.26 11.79
N GLN A 173 -15.89 3.67 10.62
CA GLN A 173 -16.82 3.84 9.52
C GLN A 173 -17.33 2.47 9.08
N GLY A 174 -18.63 2.28 8.87
CA GLY A 174 -19.12 0.95 8.47
C GLY A 174 -20.64 0.85 8.27
N PRO A 175 -21.13 -0.29 7.77
CA PRO A 175 -22.55 -0.52 7.57
C PRO A 175 -23.28 -0.62 8.91
N VAL A 176 -24.52 -0.12 8.95
CA VAL A 176 -25.47 -0.34 10.03
C VAL A 176 -26.55 -1.26 9.48
N CYS A 177 -26.83 -2.38 10.17
CA CYS A 177 -27.90 -3.29 9.76
C CYS A 177 -29.14 -3.18 10.62
N ASP A 178 -30.27 -3.56 10.03
CA ASP A 178 -31.50 -3.86 10.73
C ASP A 178 -31.49 -5.29 11.35
N ALA A 179 -32.58 -5.66 12.01
CA ALA A 179 -32.75 -6.97 12.62
C ALA A 179 -32.77 -8.13 11.60
N SER A 180 -32.97 -7.85 10.31
CA SER A 180 -32.91 -8.85 9.25
C SER A 180 -31.48 -9.10 8.74
N GLY A 181 -30.50 -8.33 9.23
CA GLY A 181 -29.12 -8.38 8.77
C GLY A 181 -28.91 -7.68 7.43
N GLN A 182 -29.82 -6.81 7.00
CA GLN A 182 -29.66 -5.98 5.81
C GLN A 182 -29.19 -4.57 6.18
N ILE A 183 -28.42 -3.94 5.30
CA ILE A 183 -27.91 -2.58 5.51
C ILE A 183 -29.09 -1.59 5.53
N SER A 184 -29.28 -0.95 6.68
CA SER A 184 -30.26 0.13 6.90
C SER A 184 -29.62 1.52 6.80
N GLY A 185 -28.30 1.62 6.93
CA GLY A 185 -27.56 2.87 6.81
C GLY A 185 -26.06 2.68 6.99
N TRP A 186 -25.35 3.79 7.20
CA TRP A 186 -23.90 3.80 7.40
C TRP A 186 -23.53 4.68 8.58
N TYR A 187 -22.68 4.16 9.46
CA TYR A 187 -22.09 4.93 10.53
C TYR A 187 -20.80 5.59 10.02
N THR A 188 -20.72 6.92 10.16
CA THR A 188 -19.53 7.70 9.79
C THR A 188 -19.27 8.78 10.84
N PRO A 189 -18.04 8.92 11.37
CA PRO A 189 -17.78 9.83 12.47
C PRO A 189 -17.61 11.29 12.00
N PHE A 190 -17.33 11.49 10.71
CA PHE A 190 -17.15 12.81 10.11
C PHE A 190 -18.31 13.10 9.17
N LYS A 191 -19.13 14.11 9.49
CA LYS A 191 -19.96 14.76 8.47
C LYS A 191 -19.03 15.55 7.56
N VAL A 192 -19.02 15.26 6.25
CA VAL A 192 -18.26 16.05 5.29
C VAL A 192 -18.82 17.48 5.32
N ARG A 193 -18.09 18.39 5.96
CA ARG A 193 -18.43 19.81 5.96
C ARG A 193 -17.82 20.42 4.70
N ASN A 194 -18.47 20.21 3.56
CA ASN A 194 -18.19 21.03 2.37
C ASN A 194 -19.06 22.28 2.45
N ASP A 195 -18.42 23.45 2.60
CA ASP A 195 -19.05 24.77 2.70
C ASP A 195 -19.80 25.23 1.43
N LEU A 196 -20.22 24.32 0.54
CA LEU A 196 -21.07 24.67 -0.61
C LEU A 196 -22.23 23.71 -0.89
N HIS A 197 -22.32 22.51 -0.32
CA HIS A 197 -23.55 21.71 -0.35
C HIS A 197 -23.47 20.62 0.73
N ILE A 198 -24.42 20.64 1.67
CA ILE A 198 -24.68 19.51 2.57
C ILE A 198 -25.28 18.40 1.72
N SER A 199 -24.46 17.51 1.18
CA SER A 199 -24.94 16.20 0.80
C SER A 199 -24.90 15.31 2.04
N ASP A 200 -26.06 14.84 2.47
CA ASP A 200 -26.25 13.78 3.51
C ASP A 200 -25.52 12.46 3.19
N GLN A 201 -24.80 12.39 2.08
CA GLN A 201 -23.94 11.28 1.71
C GLN A 201 -22.61 11.44 2.42
N SER A 202 -22.47 10.72 3.53
CA SER A 202 -21.20 10.51 4.19
C SER A 202 -20.17 9.94 3.20
N ALA A 203 -19.01 10.58 3.08
CA ALA A 203 -17.94 10.12 2.21
C ALA A 203 -17.31 8.85 2.82
N LEU A 204 -17.83 7.70 2.41
CA LEU A 204 -17.26 6.43 2.79
C LEU A 204 -15.94 6.20 2.05
N ASP A 205 -14.96 5.72 2.79
CA ASP A 205 -13.69 5.27 2.24
C ASP A 205 -13.85 4.12 1.23
N TRP A 206 -13.10 4.19 0.13
CA TRP A 206 -13.12 3.20 -0.96
C TRP A 206 -12.63 1.82 -0.51
N ALA A 207 -11.71 1.76 0.45
CA ALA A 207 -11.23 0.51 1.00
C ALA A 207 -12.32 -0.25 1.81
N GLY A 208 -13.43 0.43 2.13
CA GLY A 208 -14.61 -0.18 2.76
C GLY A 208 -15.51 -0.97 1.83
N PHE A 209 -15.15 -1.13 0.55
CA PHE A 209 -16.00 -1.80 -0.42
C PHE A 209 -15.29 -2.88 -1.22
N SER A 210 -16.09 -3.86 -1.61
CA SER A 210 -15.75 -4.85 -2.63
C SER A 210 -16.79 -4.83 -3.73
N LEU A 211 -16.39 -5.19 -4.95
CA LEU A 211 -17.25 -5.15 -6.13
C LEU A 211 -16.99 -6.40 -6.99
N ASN A 212 -18.05 -7.03 -7.49
CA ASN A 212 -17.90 -8.04 -8.52
C ASN A 212 -17.58 -7.37 -9.87
N ALA A 213 -16.45 -7.75 -10.49
CA ALA A 213 -15.96 -7.14 -11.72
C ALA A 213 -16.95 -7.21 -12.89
N LYS A 214 -17.87 -8.18 -12.89
CA LYS A 214 -18.95 -8.30 -13.89
C LYS A 214 -19.83 -7.06 -13.97
N LEU A 215 -19.97 -6.31 -12.88
CA LEU A 215 -20.71 -5.04 -12.87
C LEU A 215 -20.07 -3.99 -13.78
N LEU A 216 -18.77 -4.10 -14.06
CA LEU A 216 -18.02 -3.16 -14.90
C LEU A 216 -18.11 -3.49 -16.39
N TRP A 217 -18.53 -4.69 -16.77
CA TRP A 217 -18.46 -5.19 -18.14
C TRP A 217 -19.53 -4.57 -19.03
N GLU A 218 -19.12 -4.20 -20.25
CA GLU A 218 -20.06 -3.73 -21.27
C GLU A 218 -20.99 -4.86 -21.72
N GLY A 219 -22.30 -4.57 -21.81
CA GLY A 219 -23.32 -5.53 -22.20
C GLY A 219 -23.80 -6.45 -21.07
N PHE A 220 -23.20 -6.37 -19.87
CA PHE A 220 -23.72 -7.05 -18.69
C PHE A 220 -24.94 -6.30 -18.13
N GLU A 221 -26.07 -6.99 -17.97
CA GLU A 221 -27.24 -6.43 -17.30
C GLU A 221 -27.01 -6.41 -15.79
N SER A 222 -26.53 -5.28 -15.28
CA SER A 222 -26.39 -5.07 -13.85
C SER A 222 -27.76 -5.20 -13.15
N PRO A 223 -27.82 -5.76 -11.93
CA PRO A 223 -29.06 -5.81 -11.15
C PRO A 223 -29.70 -4.42 -11.02
N ALA A 224 -31.03 -4.39 -11.02
CA ALA A 224 -31.80 -3.15 -10.90
C ALA A 224 -31.41 -2.40 -9.62
N GLY A 225 -30.81 -1.21 -9.78
CA GLY A 225 -30.40 -0.34 -8.66
C GLY A 225 -28.92 0.05 -8.65
N PHE A 226 -28.08 -0.57 -9.49
CA PHE A 226 -26.73 -0.06 -9.76
C PHE A 226 -26.74 0.97 -10.90
N ILE A 227 -25.96 2.04 -10.75
CA ILE A 227 -25.75 3.02 -11.83
C ILE A 227 -24.75 2.42 -12.83
N LYS A 228 -25.01 2.60 -14.13
CA LYS A 228 -24.09 2.14 -15.18
C LYS A 228 -22.75 2.84 -15.04
N TRP A 229 -21.69 2.05 -14.89
CA TRP A 229 -20.29 2.50 -14.74
C TRP A 229 -19.77 3.31 -15.93
N ASN A 230 -20.47 3.34 -17.08
CA ASN A 230 -20.13 4.21 -18.21
C ASN A 230 -20.03 5.69 -17.82
N ARG A 231 -20.86 6.16 -16.87
CA ARG A 231 -20.84 7.55 -16.42
C ARG A 231 -19.54 7.92 -15.71
N LEU A 232 -18.94 7.01 -14.96
CA LEU A 232 -17.65 7.26 -14.30
C LEU A 232 -16.52 7.57 -15.26
N PHE A 233 -16.48 6.84 -16.37
CA PHE A 233 -15.40 6.98 -17.34
C PHE A 233 -15.60 8.16 -18.28
N GLN A 234 -16.79 8.80 -18.25
CA GLN A 234 -17.19 9.90 -19.14
C GLN A 234 -17.39 11.25 -18.39
N GLU A 235 -17.87 11.22 -17.15
CA GLU A 235 -18.11 12.40 -16.32
C GLU A 235 -16.83 12.81 -15.56
N LYS A 236 -16.77 14.08 -15.08
CA LYS A 236 -15.63 14.55 -14.30
C LYS A 236 -15.50 13.71 -13.02
N PRO A 237 -14.32 13.14 -12.72
CA PRO A 237 -14.12 12.24 -11.58
C PRO A 237 -14.41 12.86 -10.21
N ASN A 238 -14.43 14.20 -10.12
CA ASN A 238 -14.74 14.95 -8.91
C ASN A 238 -16.19 14.77 -8.40
N LEU A 239 -17.06 14.13 -9.17
CA LEU A 239 -18.44 13.78 -8.77
C LEU A 239 -18.52 12.54 -7.87
N PHE A 240 -17.49 11.69 -7.86
CA PHE A 240 -17.51 10.38 -7.17
C PHE A 240 -16.64 10.40 -5.93
N VAL A 241 -17.07 11.15 -4.92
CA VAL A 241 -16.39 11.23 -3.62
C VAL A 241 -16.48 9.89 -2.88
N SER A 242 -17.60 9.17 -3.02
CA SER A 242 -17.85 7.90 -2.35
C SER A 242 -18.23 6.80 -3.35
N PRO A 243 -17.83 5.53 -3.10
CA PRO A 243 -18.33 4.39 -3.86
C PRO A 243 -19.85 4.18 -3.74
N LEU A 244 -20.51 4.76 -2.72
CA LEU A 244 -21.97 4.71 -2.63
C LEU A 244 -22.68 5.49 -3.73
N ASN A 245 -22.00 6.42 -4.38
CA ASN A 245 -22.57 7.13 -5.53
C ASN A 245 -22.89 6.18 -6.70
N PHE A 246 -22.47 4.90 -6.67
CA PHE A 246 -22.85 3.86 -7.63
C PHE A 246 -24.15 3.13 -7.31
N VAL A 247 -24.63 3.27 -6.09
CA VAL A 247 -25.73 2.47 -5.56
C VAL A 247 -26.94 3.36 -5.36
N ARG A 248 -28.03 3.10 -6.08
CA ARG A 248 -29.31 3.80 -5.85
C ARG A 248 -30.04 3.28 -4.62
N ASN A 249 -29.85 2.00 -4.31
CA ASN A 249 -30.49 1.34 -3.19
C ASN A 249 -29.46 0.55 -2.37
N TYR A 250 -29.16 1.02 -1.16
CA TYR A 250 -28.14 0.42 -0.29
C TYR A 250 -28.46 -1.00 0.14
N THR A 251 -29.72 -1.45 0.03
CA THR A 251 -30.09 -2.85 0.32
C THR A 251 -29.45 -3.86 -0.64
N LEU A 252 -28.91 -3.40 -1.77
CA LEU A 252 -28.18 -4.24 -2.72
C LEU A 252 -26.72 -4.49 -2.31
N VAL A 253 -26.23 -3.77 -1.30
CA VAL A 253 -24.88 -3.96 -0.76
C VAL A 253 -24.94 -5.00 0.35
N GLN A 254 -24.10 -6.03 0.24
CA GLN A 254 -24.00 -7.06 1.26
C GLN A 254 -23.20 -6.54 2.46
N PRO A 255 -23.72 -6.64 3.68
CA PRO A 255 -22.95 -6.33 4.88
C PRO A 255 -21.92 -7.43 5.13
N LEU A 256 -20.65 -7.07 5.08
CA LEU A 256 -19.52 -7.96 5.32
C LEU A 256 -18.94 -7.71 6.72
N GLY A 257 -18.32 -8.74 7.30
CA GLY A 257 -17.73 -8.67 8.64
C GLY A 257 -18.81 -8.58 9.73
N ASP A 258 -19.81 -9.47 9.63
CA ASP A 258 -20.93 -9.58 10.58
C ASP A 258 -21.68 -8.26 10.77
N CYS A 259 -22.01 -7.62 9.64
CA CYS A 259 -22.58 -6.28 9.58
C CYS A 259 -21.85 -5.24 10.44
N GLY A 260 -20.55 -5.15 10.19
CA GLY A 260 -19.74 -4.12 10.80
C GLY A 260 -19.39 -4.36 12.27
N CYS A 261 -19.76 -5.52 12.84
CA CYS A 261 -19.29 -5.97 14.15
C CYS A 261 -17.80 -6.34 14.15
N SER A 262 -17.21 -6.59 12.98
CA SER A 262 -15.78 -6.94 12.83
C SER A 262 -15.01 -5.86 12.06
N ILE A 263 -13.90 -5.38 12.64
CA ILE A 263 -12.95 -4.48 11.97
C ILE A 263 -11.87 -5.32 11.31
N LEU A 264 -11.91 -5.41 9.98
CA LEU A 264 -10.96 -6.22 9.19
C LEU A 264 -9.88 -5.37 8.50
N LEU A 265 -10.04 -4.05 8.55
CA LEU A 265 -9.21 -3.05 7.90
C LEU A 265 -9.06 -1.83 8.80
N TRP A 266 -7.83 -1.31 8.86
CA TRP A 266 -7.51 -0.03 9.48
C TRP A 266 -6.94 0.93 8.46
N ARG A 267 -7.58 2.09 8.32
CA ARG A 267 -7.07 3.19 7.52
C ARG A 267 -5.99 3.92 8.27
N SER A 268 -4.78 3.87 7.74
CA SER A 268 -3.59 4.49 8.32
C SER A 268 -3.00 5.46 7.31
N ARG A 269 -3.00 6.75 7.65
CA ARG A 269 -2.39 7.82 6.82
C ARG A 269 -1.09 8.28 7.46
N VAL A 270 -0.16 7.34 7.62
CA VAL A 270 1.17 7.62 8.17
C VAL A 270 2.11 8.05 7.05
N GLU A 271 2.54 9.31 7.11
CA GLU A 271 3.50 9.92 6.19
C GLU A 271 4.72 10.43 6.94
N ALA A 272 5.85 10.50 6.25
CA ALA A 272 7.05 11.10 6.80
C ALA A 272 6.88 12.61 6.95
N ARG A 273 7.63 13.22 7.88
CA ARG A 273 7.73 14.68 7.89
C ARG A 273 8.41 15.18 6.61
N ALA A 274 8.04 16.37 6.17
CA ALA A 274 8.51 16.96 4.92
C ALA A 274 10.05 17.13 4.85
N ASP A 275 10.71 17.23 5.99
CA ASP A 275 12.17 17.39 6.15
C ASP A 275 12.91 16.05 6.29
N SER A 276 12.19 14.93 6.37
CA SER A 276 12.81 13.65 6.64
C SER A 276 13.40 13.03 5.38
N LYS A 277 14.68 12.66 5.47
CA LYS A 277 15.36 11.86 4.45
C LYS A 277 15.42 10.42 4.90
N PHE A 278 14.83 9.53 4.11
CA PHE A 278 14.88 8.09 4.33
C PHE A 278 15.65 7.43 3.18
N PRO A 279 16.29 6.27 3.44
CA PRO A 279 16.94 5.52 2.37
C PRO A 279 15.94 5.20 1.26
N SER A 280 16.38 5.29 0.02
CA SER A 280 15.61 4.72 -1.09
C SER A 280 15.64 3.19 -0.92
N ARG A 281 14.46 2.57 -0.87
CA ARG A 281 14.30 1.13 -0.62
C ARG A 281 14.79 0.75 0.79
N TRP A 282 15.65 -0.26 0.89
CA TRP A 282 16.23 -0.78 2.14
C TRP A 282 17.76 -0.59 2.18
N GLU A 283 18.31 0.30 1.35
CA GLU A 283 19.75 0.48 1.16
C GLU A 283 20.25 1.75 1.83
N ILE A 284 21.24 1.62 2.72
CA ILE A 284 21.96 2.76 3.30
C ILE A 284 23.29 2.90 2.57
N ASN A 285 23.41 3.94 1.75
CA ASN A 285 24.63 4.23 0.98
C ASN A 285 24.90 5.74 0.93
N PRO A 286 26.03 6.24 1.47
CA PRO A 286 27.12 5.49 2.13
C PRO A 286 26.67 4.88 3.47
N GLY A 287 27.42 3.88 3.94
CA GLY A 287 27.16 3.25 5.24
C GLY A 287 27.18 4.28 6.38
N LEU A 288 26.42 4.01 7.44
CA LEU A 288 26.30 4.93 8.58
C LEU A 288 27.67 5.19 9.22
N GLU A 289 27.95 6.47 9.48
CA GLU A 289 29.13 6.90 10.23
C GLU A 289 28.80 7.03 11.72
N ILE A 290 29.81 6.84 12.57
CA ILE A 290 29.67 7.02 14.02
C ILE A 290 29.51 8.51 14.32
N VAL A 291 28.29 8.95 14.62
CA VAL A 291 27.99 10.35 14.98
C VAL A 291 28.29 10.63 16.47
N VAL A 292 28.16 9.62 17.33
CA VAL A 292 28.52 9.68 18.75
C VAL A 292 29.43 8.49 19.08
N PRO A 293 30.70 8.72 19.47
CA PRO A 293 31.57 7.64 19.90
C PRO A 293 30.93 6.91 21.06
N SER A 294 30.74 5.58 20.94
CA SER A 294 30.31 4.79 22.10
C SER A 294 31.36 4.99 23.19
N LYS A 295 30.94 5.48 24.37
CA LYS A 295 31.82 5.43 25.53
C LYS A 295 31.91 3.97 25.95
N ARG A 296 32.83 3.24 25.31
CA ARG A 296 33.15 1.82 25.50
C ARG A 296 32.06 0.85 25.03
N THR A 297 32.25 0.31 23.83
CA THR A 297 31.84 -1.08 23.53
C THR A 297 33.10 -1.93 23.39
N PRO A 298 33.22 -3.06 24.10
CA PRO A 298 34.42 -3.91 24.10
C PRO A 298 34.47 -4.85 22.88
N TRP A 299 33.99 -4.39 21.73
CA TRP A 299 34.07 -5.15 20.49
C TRP A 299 35.24 -4.61 19.68
N VAL A 300 36.18 -5.49 19.35
CA VAL A 300 37.28 -5.18 18.45
C VAL A 300 36.71 -5.00 17.05
N ASP A 301 36.91 -3.83 16.45
CA ASP A 301 36.56 -3.57 15.05
C ASP A 301 37.34 -4.51 14.13
N HIS A 302 36.69 -5.55 13.61
CA HIS A 302 37.32 -6.47 12.65
C HIS A 302 37.31 -5.96 11.19
N HIS A 303 36.92 -4.71 10.96
CA HIS A 303 36.83 -4.14 9.60
C HIS A 303 38.03 -3.25 9.23
N LEU A 304 39.25 -3.71 9.45
CA LEU A 304 40.45 -3.12 8.82
C LEU A 304 41.48 -4.18 8.36
N GLN A 305 41.03 -5.37 7.94
CA GLN A 305 41.92 -6.37 7.32
C GLN A 305 41.30 -7.02 6.07
N ARG A 306 40.93 -6.20 5.08
CA ARG A 306 40.94 -6.62 3.68
C ARG A 306 41.53 -5.49 2.84
N HIS A 307 42.87 -5.46 2.80
CA HIS A 307 43.71 -5.08 1.65
C HIS A 307 45.12 -4.76 2.17
N ARG A 308 45.86 -5.81 2.55
CA ARG A 308 47.34 -5.81 2.55
C ARG A 308 47.82 -7.25 2.60
N SER A 309 47.75 -7.92 1.45
CA SER A 309 48.60 -9.08 1.19
C SER A 309 48.96 -9.10 -0.29
N THR A 310 50.24 -8.83 -0.53
CA THR A 310 51.16 -9.31 -1.58
C THR A 310 52.28 -8.25 -1.60
N ARG A 311 53.54 -8.53 -1.27
CA ARG A 311 54.31 -9.78 -1.33
C ARG A 311 55.35 -9.84 -0.20
N HIS A 312 55.60 -11.07 0.22
CA HIS A 312 56.63 -11.50 1.14
C HIS A 312 58.04 -11.37 0.53
N SER A 313 58.98 -10.98 1.38
CA SER A 313 60.39 -11.40 1.51
C SER A 313 61.19 -11.82 0.27
N ASP A 314 62.32 -11.16 0.05
CA ASP A 314 63.61 -11.81 0.31
C ASP A 314 64.73 -10.76 0.55
N LEU A 315 65.32 -10.83 1.73
CA LEU A 315 66.62 -10.23 2.06
C LEU A 315 67.66 -11.31 1.80
N THR A 316 68.51 -11.13 0.78
CA THR A 316 69.85 -11.70 0.80
C THR A 316 70.87 -10.68 0.29
N ASP A 317 71.97 -10.69 1.01
CA ASP A 317 73.15 -9.87 1.03
C ASP A 317 73.96 -9.96 -0.27
N LEU A 318 74.55 -8.85 -0.75
CA LEU A 318 75.79 -8.80 -1.55
C LEU A 318 76.23 -7.36 -1.88
N ASN A 319 77.16 -6.87 -1.06
CA ASN A 319 78.36 -6.10 -1.40
C ASN A 319 78.36 -4.90 -2.37
N GLN A 320 78.82 -3.77 -1.80
CA GLN A 320 79.86 -2.86 -2.30
C GLN A 320 79.80 -2.35 -3.76
N LYS A 321 79.58 -1.04 -3.96
CA LYS A 321 80.65 -0.07 -4.33
C LYS A 321 80.12 1.34 -4.69
N HIS A 322 80.96 2.31 -4.31
CA HIS A 322 81.15 3.67 -4.84
C HIS A 322 80.06 4.74 -4.56
N ARG A 323 80.31 5.67 -3.62
CA ARG A 323 81.08 6.95 -3.75
C ARG A 323 80.48 7.94 -4.76
N GLY A 324 80.05 9.09 -4.25
CA GLY A 324 80.40 10.37 -4.86
C GLY A 324 79.25 11.35 -5.15
N ARG A 325 79.01 12.26 -4.21
CA ARG A 325 79.03 13.73 -4.38
C ARG A 325 78.33 14.32 -5.65
N VAL A 326 77.37 15.23 -5.46
CA VAL A 326 77.53 16.70 -5.59
C VAL A 326 76.16 17.42 -5.48
N ARG A 327 76.14 18.47 -4.66
CA ARG A 327 75.11 19.52 -4.54
C ARG A 327 74.96 20.30 -5.84
N ARG A 328 73.76 20.81 -6.15
CA ARG A 328 73.55 22.24 -6.48
C ARG A 328 72.08 22.66 -6.33
N LYS A 329 71.90 23.71 -5.54
CA LYS A 329 70.69 24.53 -5.39
C LYS A 329 70.47 25.41 -6.63
N LEU A 330 69.27 26.01 -6.68
CA LEU A 330 68.85 27.31 -7.26
C LEU A 330 67.80 27.10 -8.36
N LYS A 331 66.81 27.97 -8.57
CA LYS A 331 66.05 28.97 -7.81
C LYS A 331 64.95 29.40 -8.81
N VAL A 332 63.76 29.70 -8.33
CA VAL A 332 62.65 30.33 -9.09
C VAL A 332 63.06 31.74 -9.55
N PRO A 333 62.60 32.21 -10.72
CA PRO A 333 61.76 33.43 -10.80
C PRO A 333 60.73 33.33 -11.96
N VAL A 334 59.61 34.05 -12.09
CA VAL A 334 58.86 35.11 -11.39
C VAL A 334 57.39 34.75 -11.52
#